data_AF-A0A2E7JUU2-F1
#
_entry.id   AF-A0A2E7JUU2-F1
#
_cell.length_a   1.000
_cell.length_b   1.000
_cell.length_c   1.000
_cell.angle_alpha   90.00
_cell.angle_beta   90.00
_cell.angle_gamma   90.00
#
_symmetry.space_group_name_H-M   'P 1'
#
loop_
_entity.id
_entity.type
_entity.pdbx_description
1 polymer ?
#
loop_
_entity_poly.entity_id
_entity_poly.type
_entity_poly.pdbx_seq_one_letter_code
_entity_poly.pdbx_strand_id
1 'polypeptide(L)'
;MCIDLVWHLLGRAVEQVWVLPRLHFKYYGFEWVATWPGDGMYWHFAALAVLALCVAAGFYYRVSTVLLCLGFTHIFLAEKGAFQNHFYLLCLLSLLMIFLPAHRAFSIDALRGRVAHSATAPVWTLWLLRGQVALVYFYGGVAKLNADWLQGEPMRLWLKGYSDYWLIGPYVQEEWLVGFFTYGGLLLDLFIAPLLLWPLTRPYAFALGQTFHVLNHWIFRIGIFPWFMLGANLLFFAPDWPRRLWARLRQVPYTPVAAPPLAPASPDRRRTVALALLAVYTTIQILAPLRHLLYPGNTSWTEQGHRFAWRMMLRDKKVHAELIMRDPRSGVSFAVDLERYLAPWQRRVIVNDPDMILQLCRYLKEEKRRQGYADYEVYAHINVSLNGRPPQLMLDPSVDLASQSRTLLPAPWIKRLTVPLPAR
;
A
#
# COMPACT_ATOMS: atom_id res chain seq x y z
N MET A 1 -5.67 -5.88 -11.29
CA MET A 1 -5.89 -4.48 -11.70
C MET A 1 -7.25 -4.29 -12.34
N CYS A 2 -7.56 -4.85 -13.53
CA CYS A 2 -8.87 -4.65 -14.15
C CYS A 2 -10.05 -5.02 -13.24
N ILE A 3 -10.05 -6.23 -12.67
CA ILE A 3 -11.14 -6.71 -11.78
C ILE A 3 -11.33 -5.74 -10.60
N ASP A 4 -10.24 -5.28 -10.01
CA ASP A 4 -10.25 -4.33 -8.90
C ASP A 4 -10.85 -2.99 -9.30
N LEU A 5 -10.46 -2.43 -10.45
CA LEU A 5 -11.00 -1.17 -10.97
C LEU A 5 -12.50 -1.27 -11.28
N VAL A 6 -12.93 -2.39 -11.86
CA VAL A 6 -14.36 -2.67 -12.09
C VAL A 6 -15.11 -2.80 -10.78
N TRP A 7 -14.54 -3.48 -9.79
CA TRP A 7 -15.13 -3.57 -8.45
C TRP A 7 -15.33 -2.20 -7.81
N HIS A 8 -14.34 -1.31 -7.94
CA HIS A 8 -14.46 0.07 -7.42
C HIS A 8 -15.58 0.85 -8.11
N LEU A 9 -15.75 0.69 -9.42
CA LEU A 9 -16.82 1.32 -10.20
C LEU A 9 -18.20 0.80 -9.76
N LEU A 10 -18.35 -0.51 -9.56
CA LEU A 10 -19.63 -1.12 -9.18
C LEU A 10 -19.97 -0.90 -7.69
N GLY A 11 -18.97 -0.84 -6.81
CA GLY A 11 -19.14 -0.85 -5.35
C GLY A 11 -19.26 0.53 -4.68
N ARG A 12 -19.57 1.60 -5.44
CA ARG A 12 -19.61 3.00 -4.98
C ARG A 12 -18.30 3.54 -4.37
N ALA A 13 -17.20 2.79 -4.44
CA ALA A 13 -15.92 3.21 -3.87
C ALA A 13 -15.39 4.48 -4.57
N VAL A 14 -15.56 4.56 -5.91
CA VAL A 14 -15.21 5.77 -6.68
C VAL A 14 -15.92 7.00 -6.13
N GLU A 15 -17.24 6.87 -5.94
CA GLU A 15 -18.09 7.93 -5.43
C GLU A 15 -17.67 8.37 -4.02
N GLN A 16 -17.56 7.41 -3.10
CA GLN A 16 -17.32 7.68 -1.68
C GLN A 16 -15.93 8.26 -1.40
N VAL A 17 -14.92 7.89 -2.19
CA VAL A 17 -13.53 8.24 -1.91
C VAL A 17 -13.03 9.40 -2.76
N TRP A 18 -13.45 9.53 -4.02
CA TRP A 18 -12.89 10.53 -4.94
C TRP A 18 -13.90 11.57 -5.45
N VAL A 19 -15.22 11.37 -5.27
CA VAL A 19 -16.25 12.29 -5.80
C VAL A 19 -16.93 13.09 -4.67
N LEU A 20 -17.46 12.39 -3.66
CA LEU A 20 -18.23 13.03 -2.58
C LEU A 20 -17.41 13.83 -1.55
N PRO A 21 -16.16 13.43 -1.18
CA PRO A 21 -15.42 14.16 -0.16
C PRO A 21 -15.17 15.62 -0.53
N ARG A 22 -15.44 16.54 0.39
CA ARG A 22 -15.18 17.98 0.23
C ARG A 22 -13.69 18.33 0.31
N LEU A 23 -12.95 17.55 1.10
CA LEU A 23 -11.53 17.72 1.34
C LEU A 23 -10.81 16.44 0.93
N HIS A 24 -9.81 16.57 0.06
CA HIS A 24 -8.89 15.49 -0.29
C HIS A 24 -7.53 15.72 0.36
N PHE A 25 -7.02 14.72 1.07
CA PHE A 25 -5.74 14.82 1.76
C PHE A 25 -4.60 14.56 0.79
N LYS A 26 -3.53 15.36 0.87
CA LYS A 26 -2.46 15.35 -0.12
C LYS A 26 -1.16 14.80 0.44
N TYR A 27 -0.41 14.10 -0.41
CA TYR A 27 0.97 13.73 -0.13
C TYR A 27 1.86 14.98 -0.20
N TYR A 28 2.86 15.04 0.67
CA TYR A 28 3.85 16.12 0.66
C TYR A 28 4.56 16.18 -0.69
N GLY A 29 4.55 17.35 -1.35
CA GLY A 29 5.14 17.55 -2.69
C GLY A 29 4.21 17.22 -3.86
N PHE A 30 3.00 16.72 -3.59
CA PHE A 30 1.97 16.39 -4.59
C PHE A 30 0.63 17.07 -4.29
N GLU A 31 0.68 18.24 -3.63
CA GLU A 31 -0.51 19.03 -3.29
C GLU A 31 -1.32 19.48 -4.51
N TRP A 32 -0.66 19.57 -5.68
CA TRP A 32 -1.25 19.97 -6.96
C TRP A 32 -2.09 18.86 -7.63
N VAL A 33 -1.99 17.61 -7.18
CA VAL A 33 -2.75 16.50 -7.78
C VAL A 33 -4.19 16.53 -7.26
N ALA A 34 -5.13 16.99 -8.08
CA ALA A 34 -6.56 17.07 -7.76
C ALA A 34 -7.36 15.89 -8.34
N THR A 35 -8.53 15.61 -7.75
CA THR A 35 -9.53 14.74 -8.38
C THR A 35 -10.20 15.47 -9.55
N TRP A 36 -10.70 14.71 -10.53
CA TRP A 36 -11.43 15.31 -11.65
C TRP A 36 -12.83 15.75 -11.21
N PRO A 37 -13.33 16.90 -11.71
CA PRO A 37 -14.65 17.40 -11.35
C PRO A 37 -15.78 16.55 -11.95
N GLY A 38 -16.96 16.60 -11.31
CA GLY A 38 -18.16 15.89 -11.76
C GLY A 38 -17.91 14.39 -11.93
N ASP A 39 -18.32 13.86 -13.07
CA ASP A 39 -18.19 12.43 -13.37
C ASP A 39 -16.78 12.01 -13.82
N GLY A 40 -15.82 12.95 -13.86
CA GLY A 40 -14.48 12.71 -14.41
C GLY A 40 -13.74 11.55 -13.73
N MET A 41 -13.95 11.33 -12.43
CA MET A 41 -13.36 10.19 -11.73
C MET A 41 -13.94 8.85 -12.17
N TYR A 42 -15.23 8.74 -12.49
CA TYR A 42 -15.79 7.50 -13.04
C TYR A 42 -15.20 7.17 -14.40
N TRP A 43 -15.08 8.17 -15.29
CA TRP A 43 -14.43 8.00 -16.59
C TRP A 43 -12.95 7.62 -16.46
N HIS A 44 -12.24 8.19 -15.49
CA HIS A 44 -10.86 7.81 -15.19
C HIS A 44 -10.76 6.31 -14.85
N PHE A 45 -11.56 5.85 -13.88
CA PHE A 45 -11.54 4.44 -13.47
C PHE A 45 -11.95 3.50 -14.61
N ALA A 46 -12.95 3.87 -15.42
CA ALA A 46 -13.36 3.09 -16.59
C ALA A 46 -12.24 3.00 -17.63
N ALA A 47 -11.58 4.12 -17.93
CA ALA A 47 -10.43 4.13 -18.84
C ALA A 47 -9.29 3.25 -18.33
N LEU A 48 -8.99 3.26 -17.03
CA LEU A 48 -7.96 2.38 -16.46
C LEU A 48 -8.35 0.90 -16.48
N ALA A 49 -9.64 0.57 -16.31
CA ALA A 49 -10.10 -0.80 -16.44
C ALA A 49 -9.84 -1.32 -17.86
N VAL A 50 -10.18 -0.52 -18.87
CA VAL A 50 -9.88 -0.84 -20.28
C VAL A 50 -8.37 -0.94 -20.52
N LEU A 51 -7.58 0.02 -20.04
CA LEU A 51 -6.12 -0.02 -20.17
C LEU A 51 -5.51 -1.26 -19.51
N ALA A 52 -6.01 -1.68 -18.35
CA ALA A 52 -5.57 -2.89 -17.68
C ALA A 52 -5.89 -4.15 -18.50
N LEU A 53 -7.04 -4.20 -19.20
CA LEU A 53 -7.35 -5.27 -20.15
C LEU A 53 -6.42 -5.24 -21.36
N CYS A 54 -6.13 -4.04 -21.91
CA CYS A 54 -5.17 -3.89 -23.01
C CYS A 54 -3.78 -4.39 -22.61
N VAL A 55 -3.30 -4.07 -21.41
CA VAL A 55 -2.02 -4.58 -20.89
C VAL A 55 -2.05 -6.10 -20.73
N ALA A 56 -3.13 -6.67 -20.18
CA ALA A 56 -3.27 -8.11 -19.99
C ALA A 56 -3.30 -8.88 -21.33
N ALA A 57 -3.99 -8.34 -22.33
CA ALA A 57 -4.04 -8.91 -23.68
C ALA A 57 -2.77 -8.59 -24.50
N GLY A 58 -1.94 -7.66 -24.03
CA GLY A 58 -0.81 -7.09 -24.75
C GLY A 58 -1.21 -6.42 -26.08
N PHE A 59 -2.28 -5.62 -26.04
CA PHE A 59 -2.74 -4.76 -27.12
C PHE A 59 -2.20 -3.34 -26.91
N TYR A 60 -1.44 -2.80 -27.87
CA TYR A 60 -0.69 -1.55 -27.73
C TYR A 60 0.10 -1.47 -26.41
N TYR A 61 0.73 -2.58 -26.03
CA TYR A 61 1.25 -2.80 -24.67
C TYR A 61 2.09 -1.64 -24.12
N ARG A 62 3.01 -1.08 -24.92
CA ARG A 62 3.89 0.01 -24.48
C ARG A 62 3.12 1.28 -24.13
N VAL A 63 2.15 1.65 -24.95
CA VAL A 63 1.31 2.83 -24.70
C VAL A 63 0.37 2.55 -23.53
N SER A 64 -0.28 1.37 -23.52
CA SER A 64 -1.22 1.01 -22.46
C SER A 64 -0.58 0.91 -21.08
N THR A 65 0.65 0.40 -20.97
CA THR A 65 1.39 0.34 -19.69
C THR A 65 1.77 1.72 -19.18
N VAL A 66 2.21 2.64 -20.05
CA VAL A 66 2.51 4.03 -19.68
C VAL A 66 1.24 4.74 -19.18
N LEU A 67 0.15 4.68 -19.94
CA LEU A 67 -1.11 5.33 -19.57
C LEU A 67 -1.69 4.73 -18.27
N LEU A 68 -1.63 3.41 -18.12
CA LEU A 68 -2.05 2.72 -16.89
C LEU A 68 -1.21 3.17 -15.69
N CYS A 69 0.11 3.27 -15.84
CA CYS A 69 1.01 3.73 -14.78
C CYS A 69 0.68 5.17 -14.36
N LEU A 70 0.52 6.08 -15.32
CA LEU A 70 0.23 7.49 -15.04
C LEU A 70 -1.14 7.67 -14.39
N GLY A 71 -2.19 7.04 -14.94
CA GLY A 71 -3.54 7.19 -14.39
C GLY A 71 -3.72 6.50 -13.04
N PHE A 72 -3.14 5.31 -12.84
CA PHE A 72 -3.19 4.65 -11.53
C PHE A 72 -2.40 5.43 -10.47
N THR A 73 -1.24 5.99 -10.85
CA THR A 73 -0.45 6.88 -9.98
C THR A 73 -1.21 8.16 -9.63
N HIS A 74 -1.96 8.73 -10.59
CA HIS A 74 -2.81 9.89 -10.32
C HIS A 74 -3.88 9.58 -9.26
N ILE A 75 -4.62 8.48 -9.40
CA ILE A 75 -5.62 8.06 -8.40
C ILE A 75 -4.97 7.89 -7.02
N PHE A 76 -3.80 7.25 -6.98
CA PHE A 76 -3.04 7.02 -5.76
C PHE A 76 -2.61 8.34 -5.07
N LEU A 77 -2.15 9.33 -5.85
CA LEU A 77 -1.68 10.62 -5.34
C LEU A 77 -2.81 11.60 -5.00
N ALA A 78 -3.98 11.46 -5.64
CA ALA A 78 -5.10 12.37 -5.47
C ALA A 78 -5.72 12.33 -4.06
N GLU A 79 -5.68 11.17 -3.38
CA GLU A 79 -6.26 10.99 -2.04
C GLU A 79 -5.34 10.16 -1.13
N LYS A 80 -4.61 10.85 -0.26
CA LYS A 80 -3.72 10.26 0.75
C LYS A 80 -4.46 9.47 1.82
N GLY A 81 -5.69 9.84 2.16
CA GLY A 81 -6.54 9.13 3.10
C GLY A 81 -6.88 7.71 2.64
N ALA A 82 -6.86 7.46 1.33
CA ALA A 82 -7.08 6.15 0.74
C ALA A 82 -5.80 5.31 0.60
N PHE A 83 -4.68 5.74 1.20
CA PHE A 83 -3.40 5.01 1.10
C PHE A 83 -3.54 3.55 1.53
N GLN A 84 -3.12 2.66 0.64
CA GLN A 84 -2.95 1.24 0.90
C GLN A 84 -1.63 0.76 0.32
N ASN A 85 -0.93 -0.14 1.03
CA ASN A 85 0.35 -0.68 0.56
C ASN A 85 0.20 -1.38 -0.82
N HIS A 86 -0.94 -2.03 -1.09
CA HIS A 86 -1.15 -2.69 -2.38
C HIS A 86 -1.39 -1.71 -3.54
N PHE A 87 -1.99 -0.54 -3.31
CA PHE A 87 -2.07 0.51 -4.35
C PHE A 87 -0.67 1.05 -4.68
N TYR A 88 0.16 1.23 -3.65
CA TYR A 88 1.56 1.60 -3.87
C TYR A 88 2.31 0.52 -4.68
N LEU A 89 2.14 -0.77 -4.36
CA LEU A 89 2.70 -1.86 -5.14
C LEU A 89 2.23 -1.85 -6.60
N LEU A 90 0.94 -1.60 -6.86
CA LEU A 90 0.40 -1.50 -8.21
C LEU A 90 0.99 -0.31 -9.00
N CYS A 91 1.28 0.81 -8.35
CA CYS A 91 2.01 1.92 -8.97
C CYS A 91 3.43 1.49 -9.39
N LEU A 92 4.16 0.80 -8.49
CA LEU A 92 5.51 0.32 -8.80
C LEU A 92 5.52 -0.72 -9.91
N LEU A 93 4.62 -1.69 -9.86
CA LEU A 93 4.56 -2.74 -10.88
C LEU A 93 4.12 -2.19 -12.24
N SER A 94 3.18 -1.25 -12.28
CA SER A 94 2.80 -0.59 -13.54
C SER A 94 3.96 0.22 -14.12
N LEU A 95 4.75 0.92 -13.28
CA LEU A 95 6.00 1.57 -13.70
C LEU A 95 7.01 0.57 -14.26
N LEU A 96 7.28 -0.53 -13.56
CA LEU A 96 8.24 -1.55 -14.02
C LEU A 96 7.80 -2.15 -15.36
N MET A 97 6.51 -2.45 -15.51
CA MET A 97 5.94 -3.04 -16.73
C MET A 97 6.16 -2.19 -17.98
N ILE A 98 6.31 -0.86 -17.87
CA ILE A 98 6.67 0.01 -19.01
C ILE A 98 7.94 -0.49 -19.71
N PHE A 99 8.92 -0.98 -18.94
CA PHE A 99 10.23 -1.37 -19.44
C PHE A 99 10.28 -2.84 -19.86
N LEU A 100 9.38 -3.69 -19.36
CA LEU A 100 9.38 -5.13 -19.64
C LEU A 100 8.88 -5.46 -21.06
N PRO A 101 9.52 -6.39 -21.78
CA PRO A 101 9.05 -6.86 -23.09
C PRO A 101 7.98 -7.97 -22.96
N ALA A 102 7.00 -7.81 -22.05
CA ALA A 102 6.04 -8.88 -21.73
C ALA A 102 5.04 -9.21 -22.85
N HIS A 103 4.99 -8.39 -23.90
CA HIS A 103 4.07 -8.52 -25.04
C HIS A 103 4.68 -9.25 -26.26
N ARG A 104 5.80 -9.96 -26.13
CA ARG A 104 6.49 -10.56 -27.29
C ARG A 104 6.11 -12.01 -27.61
N ALA A 105 5.31 -12.68 -26.80
CA ALA A 105 4.93 -14.08 -27.02
C ALA A 105 3.45 -14.21 -27.41
N PHE A 106 2.56 -14.22 -26.42
CA PHE A 106 1.14 -14.53 -26.60
C PHE A 106 0.23 -13.28 -26.65
N SER A 107 0.77 -12.13 -27.02
CA SER A 107 0.02 -10.88 -27.05
C SER A 107 -0.74 -10.67 -28.34
N ILE A 108 -1.80 -9.85 -28.32
CA ILE A 108 -2.47 -9.38 -29.53
C ILE A 108 -1.49 -8.65 -30.47
N ASP A 109 -0.57 -7.86 -29.93
CA ASP A 109 0.44 -7.16 -30.74
C ASP A 109 1.36 -8.13 -31.50
N ALA A 110 1.78 -9.23 -30.87
CA ALA A 110 2.61 -10.26 -31.50
C ALA A 110 1.82 -11.11 -32.52
N LEU A 111 0.59 -11.49 -32.16
CA LEU A 111 -0.31 -12.25 -33.05
C LEU A 111 -0.69 -11.47 -34.32
N ARG A 112 -0.74 -10.12 -34.23
CA ARG A 112 -0.97 -9.23 -35.38
C ARG A 112 0.32 -8.81 -36.11
N GLY A 113 1.48 -9.36 -35.75
CA GLY A 113 2.75 -9.04 -36.38
C GLY A 113 3.27 -7.61 -36.14
N ARG A 114 2.69 -6.85 -35.18
CA ARG A 114 3.14 -5.49 -34.85
C ARG A 114 4.46 -5.46 -34.10
N VAL A 115 4.76 -6.55 -33.40
CA VAL A 115 6.01 -6.73 -32.66
C VAL A 115 6.57 -8.11 -32.98
N ALA A 116 7.88 -8.19 -33.20
CA ALA A 116 8.55 -9.45 -33.44
C ALA A 116 8.31 -10.45 -32.28
N HIS A 117 7.85 -11.64 -32.63
CA HIS A 117 7.63 -12.72 -31.69
C HIS A 117 8.96 -13.14 -31.02
N SER A 118 8.91 -13.49 -29.75
CA SER A 118 10.04 -14.03 -28.99
C SER A 118 9.57 -15.08 -28.00
N ALA A 119 10.16 -16.27 -28.08
CA ALA A 119 9.93 -17.35 -27.13
C ALA A 119 10.73 -17.17 -25.82
N THR A 120 11.70 -16.25 -25.79
CA THR A 120 12.54 -15.95 -24.62
C THR A 120 12.40 -14.48 -24.21
N ALA A 121 12.76 -14.18 -22.97
CA ALA A 121 12.87 -12.82 -22.43
C ALA A 121 14.15 -12.71 -21.59
N PRO A 122 14.76 -11.51 -21.49
CA PRO A 122 15.93 -11.30 -20.64
C PRO A 122 15.65 -11.66 -19.18
N VAL A 123 16.52 -12.44 -18.54
CA VAL A 123 16.27 -12.97 -17.19
C VAL A 123 16.06 -11.89 -16.13
N TRP A 124 16.66 -10.70 -16.31
CA TRP A 124 16.51 -9.57 -15.40
C TRP A 124 15.07 -9.10 -15.26
N THR A 125 14.22 -9.28 -16.29
CA THR A 125 12.82 -8.82 -16.25
C THR A 125 12.04 -9.57 -15.19
N LEU A 126 12.27 -10.88 -15.09
CA LEU A 126 11.62 -11.73 -14.09
C LEU A 126 12.20 -11.47 -12.70
N TRP A 127 13.52 -11.33 -12.58
CA TRP A 127 14.16 -11.03 -11.30
C TRP A 127 13.78 -9.66 -10.75
N LEU A 128 13.54 -8.66 -11.60
CA LEU A 128 13.06 -7.36 -11.20
C LEU A 128 11.68 -7.45 -10.54
N LEU A 129 10.75 -8.20 -11.13
CA LEU A 129 9.43 -8.43 -10.54
C LEU A 129 9.50 -9.30 -9.27
N ARG A 130 10.30 -10.36 -9.28
CA ARG A 130 10.54 -11.21 -8.09
C ARG A 130 11.11 -10.39 -6.94
N GLY A 131 12.11 -9.55 -7.23
CA GLY A 131 12.73 -8.65 -6.26
C GLY A 131 11.71 -7.70 -5.66
N GLN A 132 10.89 -7.04 -6.50
CA GLN A 132 9.85 -6.14 -6.01
C GLN A 132 8.85 -6.85 -5.08
N VAL A 133 8.36 -8.03 -5.47
CA VAL A 133 7.43 -8.82 -4.65
C VAL A 133 8.10 -9.32 -3.36
N ALA A 134 9.35 -9.78 -3.45
CA ALA A 134 10.13 -10.23 -2.31
C ALA A 134 10.36 -9.11 -1.29
N LEU A 135 10.63 -7.88 -1.73
CA LEU A 135 10.79 -6.72 -0.84
C LEU A 135 9.51 -6.41 -0.05
N VAL A 136 8.33 -6.58 -0.66
CA VAL A 136 7.05 -6.38 0.05
C VAL A 136 6.91 -7.35 1.20
N TYR A 137 7.14 -8.65 0.95
CA TYR A 137 7.09 -9.67 2.00
C TYR A 137 8.15 -9.40 3.07
N PHE A 138 9.41 -9.24 2.65
CA PHE A 138 10.53 -9.06 3.56
C PHE A 138 10.33 -7.88 4.50
N TYR A 139 9.98 -6.70 3.98
CA TYR A 139 9.72 -5.54 4.84
C TYR A 139 8.41 -5.64 5.62
N GLY A 140 7.41 -6.37 5.13
CA GLY A 140 6.23 -6.75 5.89
C GLY A 140 6.58 -7.55 7.15
N GLY A 141 7.58 -8.43 7.05
CA GLY A 141 8.14 -9.21 8.16
C GLY A 141 9.05 -8.38 9.06
N VAL A 142 9.96 -7.59 8.50
CA VAL A 142 10.82 -6.67 9.28
C VAL A 142 9.97 -5.71 10.10
N ALA A 143 8.88 -5.19 9.56
CA ALA A 143 8.00 -4.30 10.29
C ALA A 143 7.29 -4.96 11.48
N LYS A 144 7.16 -6.29 11.47
CA LYS A 144 6.63 -7.12 12.57
C LYS A 144 7.67 -7.46 13.64
N LEU A 145 8.95 -7.14 13.42
CA LEU A 145 10.01 -7.22 14.45
C LEU A 145 9.92 -6.01 15.39
N ASN A 146 8.83 -5.92 16.14
CA ASN A 146 8.60 -4.87 17.12
C ASN A 146 7.90 -5.44 18.37
N ALA A 147 8.04 -4.74 19.51
CA ALA A 147 7.54 -5.23 20.80
C ALA A 147 6.04 -5.56 20.78
N ASP A 148 5.21 -4.68 20.22
CA ASP A 148 3.75 -4.86 20.16
C ASP A 148 3.36 -6.13 19.40
N TRP A 149 3.99 -6.35 18.23
CA TRP A 149 3.73 -7.54 17.43
C TRP A 149 4.24 -8.79 18.13
N LEU A 150 5.46 -8.79 18.67
CA LEU A 150 6.05 -9.96 19.34
C LEU A 150 5.29 -10.37 20.61
N GLN A 151 4.58 -9.44 21.27
CA GLN A 151 3.65 -9.73 22.37
C GLN A 151 2.24 -10.13 21.90
N GLY A 152 2.00 -10.16 20.59
CA GLY A 152 0.73 -10.55 19.98
C GLY A 152 -0.41 -9.56 20.16
N GLU A 153 -0.15 -8.33 20.62
CA GLU A 153 -1.22 -7.39 21.00
C GLU A 153 -2.17 -7.02 19.85
N PRO A 154 -1.68 -6.62 18.65
CA PRO A 154 -2.57 -6.37 17.52
C PRO A 154 -3.42 -7.60 17.17
N MET A 155 -2.80 -8.78 17.16
CA MET A 155 -3.46 -10.03 16.79
C MET A 155 -4.55 -10.41 17.80
N ARG A 156 -4.26 -10.29 19.10
CA ARG A 156 -5.21 -10.54 20.19
C ARG A 156 -6.42 -9.61 20.09
N LEU A 157 -6.23 -8.34 19.74
CA LEU A 157 -7.33 -7.39 19.55
C LEU A 157 -8.18 -7.74 18.33
N TRP A 158 -7.58 -8.14 17.22
CA TRP A 158 -8.33 -8.49 16.01
C TRP A 158 -9.07 -9.81 16.15
N LEU A 159 -8.43 -10.85 16.69
CA LEU A 159 -9.04 -12.18 16.85
C LEU A 159 -10.30 -12.16 17.73
N LYS A 160 -10.37 -11.26 18.72
CA LYS A 160 -11.59 -11.04 19.52
C LYS A 160 -12.84 -10.77 18.67
N GLY A 161 -12.69 -10.15 17.50
CA GLY A 161 -13.81 -9.89 16.58
C GLY A 161 -14.35 -11.13 15.85
N TYR A 162 -13.77 -12.30 16.07
CA TYR A 162 -14.12 -13.55 15.38
C TYR A 162 -14.63 -14.64 16.34
N SER A 163 -15.12 -14.28 17.53
CA SER A 163 -15.70 -15.22 18.50
C SER A 163 -16.81 -16.10 17.92
N ASP A 164 -17.54 -15.58 16.93
CA ASP A 164 -18.72 -16.24 16.36
C ASP A 164 -18.37 -17.19 15.21
N TYR A 165 -17.07 -17.34 14.86
CA TYR A 165 -16.64 -18.21 13.78
C TYR A 165 -16.57 -19.66 14.27
N TRP A 166 -17.25 -20.57 13.58
CA TRP A 166 -17.38 -21.97 14.01
C TRP A 166 -16.03 -22.69 14.23
N LEU A 167 -14.99 -22.37 13.45
CA LEU A 167 -13.71 -23.08 13.50
C LEU A 167 -12.72 -22.49 14.52
N ILE A 168 -12.57 -21.16 14.54
CA ILE A 168 -11.56 -20.48 15.36
C ILE A 168 -12.14 -19.77 16.58
N GLY A 169 -13.45 -19.48 16.58
CA GLY A 169 -14.16 -18.72 17.59
C GLY A 169 -13.92 -19.19 19.03
N PRO A 170 -14.02 -20.50 19.31
CA PRO A 170 -13.73 -21.03 20.65
C PRO A 170 -12.30 -20.78 21.13
N TYR A 171 -11.36 -20.52 20.23
CA TYR A 171 -9.93 -20.42 20.52
C TYR A 171 -9.37 -19.00 20.36
N VAL A 172 -10.17 -18.00 19.96
CA VAL A 172 -9.66 -16.64 19.66
C VAL A 172 -9.03 -15.91 20.84
N GLN A 173 -9.28 -16.38 22.07
CA GLN A 173 -8.67 -15.85 23.29
C GLN A 173 -7.48 -16.69 23.79
N GLU A 174 -7.23 -17.84 23.18
CA GLU A 174 -6.15 -18.73 23.58
C GLU A 174 -4.79 -18.25 23.05
N GLU A 175 -3.81 -18.19 23.94
CA GLU A 175 -2.48 -17.62 23.65
C GLU A 175 -1.71 -18.43 22.59
N TRP A 176 -1.97 -19.74 22.47
CA TRP A 176 -1.38 -20.55 21.41
C TRP A 176 -1.87 -20.10 20.02
N LEU A 177 -3.14 -19.70 19.88
CA LEU A 177 -3.70 -19.26 18.60
C LEU A 177 -3.20 -17.85 18.25
N VAL A 178 -3.15 -16.96 19.24
CA VAL A 178 -2.54 -15.63 19.11
C VAL A 178 -1.08 -15.77 18.66
N GLY A 179 -0.32 -16.66 19.33
CA GLY A 179 1.07 -16.97 18.98
C GLY A 179 1.21 -17.54 17.58
N PHE A 180 0.35 -18.48 17.18
CA PHE A 180 0.35 -19.06 15.84
C PHE A 180 0.21 -18.00 14.74
N PHE A 181 -0.77 -17.09 14.84
CA PHE A 181 -0.94 -16.04 13.84
C PHE A 181 0.17 -14.97 13.90
N THR A 182 0.64 -14.65 15.10
CA THR A 182 1.69 -13.65 15.34
C THR A 182 3.02 -14.10 14.74
N TYR A 183 3.54 -15.24 15.18
CA TYR A 183 4.82 -15.77 14.75
C TYR A 183 4.73 -16.41 13.37
N GLY A 184 3.61 -17.06 13.04
CA GLY A 184 3.37 -17.60 11.70
C GLY A 184 3.36 -16.50 10.63
N GLY A 185 2.65 -15.39 10.87
CA GLY A 185 2.65 -14.24 9.96
C GLY A 185 4.02 -13.58 9.83
N LEU A 186 4.76 -13.43 10.94
CA LEU A 186 6.12 -12.90 10.94
C LEU A 186 7.10 -13.77 10.14
N LEU A 187 7.16 -15.07 10.44
CA LEU A 187 8.08 -16.00 9.79
C LEU A 187 7.73 -16.17 8.31
N LEU A 188 6.44 -16.25 7.97
CA LEU A 188 6.01 -16.31 6.58
C LEU A 188 6.49 -15.07 5.82
N ASP A 189 6.22 -13.87 6.31
CA ASP A 189 6.64 -12.65 5.61
C ASP A 189 8.17 -12.55 5.43
N LEU A 190 8.95 -12.96 6.43
CA LEU A 190 10.42 -12.96 6.33
C LEU A 190 10.97 -14.01 5.35
N PHE A 191 10.38 -15.20 5.32
CA PHE A 191 10.99 -16.36 4.65
C PHE A 191 10.25 -16.86 3.41
N ILE A 192 9.04 -16.40 3.11
CA ILE A 192 8.26 -16.90 1.96
C ILE A 192 9.00 -16.69 0.63
N ALA A 193 9.65 -15.54 0.44
CA ALA A 193 10.39 -15.25 -0.78
C ALA A 193 11.60 -16.18 -0.99
N PRO A 194 12.55 -16.34 -0.04
CA PRO A 194 13.65 -17.30 -0.21
C PRO A 194 13.15 -18.75 -0.35
N LEU A 195 12.09 -19.14 0.37
CA LEU A 195 11.50 -20.47 0.27
C LEU A 195 10.84 -20.73 -1.10
N LEU A 196 10.24 -19.70 -1.73
CA LEU A 196 9.72 -19.79 -3.10
C LEU A 196 10.82 -19.82 -4.16
N LEU A 197 11.95 -19.15 -3.90
CA LEU A 197 13.10 -19.16 -4.80
C LEU A 197 13.80 -20.52 -4.82
N TRP A 198 13.94 -21.17 -3.66
CA TRP A 198 14.60 -22.46 -3.53
C TRP A 198 13.75 -23.60 -4.12
N PRO A 199 14.25 -24.37 -5.13
CA PRO A 199 13.45 -25.35 -5.85
C PRO A 199 12.80 -26.45 -5.00
N LEU A 200 13.53 -26.99 -4.02
CA LEU A 200 13.05 -28.04 -3.10
C LEU A 200 11.89 -27.57 -2.21
N THR A 201 11.94 -26.35 -1.67
CA THR A 201 10.91 -25.82 -0.78
C THR A 201 9.75 -25.17 -1.54
N ARG A 202 9.97 -24.77 -2.79
CA ARG A 202 8.99 -24.02 -3.61
C ARG A 202 7.56 -24.57 -3.60
N PRO A 203 7.27 -25.87 -3.83
CA PRO A 203 5.88 -26.34 -3.86
C PRO A 203 5.20 -26.18 -2.49
N TYR A 204 5.91 -26.46 -1.40
CA TYR A 204 5.40 -26.30 -0.03
C TYR A 204 5.22 -24.83 0.33
N ALA A 205 6.20 -23.98 -0.01
CA ALA A 205 6.15 -22.54 0.18
C ALA A 205 4.99 -21.91 -0.61
N PHE A 206 4.77 -22.37 -1.85
CA PHE A 206 3.64 -21.95 -2.66
C PHE A 206 2.33 -22.32 -1.97
N ALA A 207 2.12 -23.58 -1.58
CA ALA A 207 0.92 -24.00 -0.87
C ALA A 207 0.68 -23.18 0.41
N LEU A 208 1.72 -22.99 1.23
CA LEU A 208 1.66 -22.17 2.43
C LEU A 208 1.27 -20.72 2.12
N GLY A 209 1.91 -20.11 1.13
CA GLY A 209 1.62 -18.74 0.69
C GLY A 209 0.20 -18.58 0.16
N GLN A 210 -0.31 -19.55 -0.62
CA GLN A 210 -1.69 -19.51 -1.10
C GLN A 210 -2.68 -19.59 0.06
N THR A 211 -2.48 -20.53 0.99
CA THR A 211 -3.30 -20.66 2.20
C THR A 211 -3.28 -19.38 3.03
N PHE A 212 -2.11 -18.78 3.25
CA PHE A 212 -1.98 -17.52 3.97
C PHE A 212 -2.78 -16.38 3.33
N HIS A 213 -2.71 -16.21 2.01
CA HIS A 213 -3.49 -15.17 1.34
C HIS A 213 -4.99 -15.43 1.40
N VAL A 214 -5.42 -16.67 1.22
CA VAL A 214 -6.84 -17.03 1.39
C VAL A 214 -7.31 -16.72 2.81
N LEU A 215 -6.55 -17.11 3.84
CA LEU A 215 -6.85 -16.78 5.23
C LEU A 215 -6.90 -15.26 5.47
N ASN A 216 -5.96 -14.50 4.90
CA ASN A 216 -5.96 -13.03 5.00
C ASN A 216 -7.20 -12.39 4.35
N HIS A 217 -7.73 -12.97 3.28
CA HIS A 217 -8.96 -12.49 2.66
C HIS A 217 -10.15 -12.69 3.60
N TRP A 218 -10.30 -13.89 4.17
CA TRP A 218 -11.44 -14.24 5.03
C TRP A 218 -11.39 -13.54 6.39
N ILE A 219 -10.22 -13.53 7.02
CA ILE A 219 -10.02 -12.92 8.34
C ILE A 219 -9.91 -11.40 8.14
N PHE A 220 -8.81 -10.91 7.55
CA PHE A 220 -8.47 -9.49 7.60
C PHE A 220 -9.09 -8.62 6.48
N ARG A 221 -9.75 -9.21 5.47
CA ARG A 221 -10.45 -8.49 4.38
C ARG A 221 -9.63 -7.37 3.73
N ILE A 222 -8.35 -7.62 3.42
CA ILE A 222 -7.36 -6.63 2.95
C ILE A 222 -7.51 -6.29 1.44
N GLY A 223 -8.75 -6.17 0.96
CA GLY A 223 -9.07 -5.82 -0.43
C GLY A 223 -8.52 -6.81 -1.47
N ILE A 224 -8.01 -6.29 -2.59
CA ILE A 224 -7.49 -7.09 -3.71
C ILE A 224 -6.14 -7.75 -3.42
N PHE A 225 -5.43 -7.32 -2.36
CA PHE A 225 -4.06 -7.76 -2.11
C PHE A 225 -3.88 -9.28 -2.07
N PRO A 226 -4.70 -10.06 -1.33
CA PRO A 226 -4.58 -11.52 -1.35
C PRO A 226 -4.67 -12.12 -2.75
N TRP A 227 -5.68 -11.71 -3.53
CA TRP A 227 -5.91 -12.19 -4.89
C TRP A 227 -4.75 -11.84 -5.83
N PHE A 228 -4.23 -10.62 -5.69
CA PHE A 228 -3.05 -10.19 -6.44
C PHE A 228 -1.84 -11.06 -6.11
N MET A 229 -1.59 -11.33 -4.83
CA MET A 229 -0.43 -12.11 -4.39
C MET A 229 -0.53 -13.60 -4.77
N LEU A 230 -1.74 -14.18 -4.81
CA LEU A 230 -1.95 -15.53 -5.36
C LEU A 230 -1.40 -15.66 -6.79
N GLY A 231 -1.63 -14.64 -7.62
CA GLY A 231 -1.09 -14.56 -8.97
C GLY A 231 0.41 -14.22 -9.00
N ALA A 232 0.85 -13.25 -8.19
CA ALA A 232 2.24 -12.81 -8.15
C ALA A 232 3.20 -13.93 -7.70
N ASN A 233 2.78 -14.83 -6.80
CA ASN A 233 3.55 -15.98 -6.36
C ASN A 233 3.94 -16.93 -7.52
N LEU A 234 3.17 -16.96 -8.61
CA LEU A 234 3.50 -17.74 -9.80
C LEU A 234 4.78 -17.26 -10.51
N LEU A 235 5.21 -16.01 -10.26
CA LEU A 235 6.47 -15.47 -10.79
C LEU A 235 7.70 -16.23 -10.25
N PHE A 236 7.58 -16.89 -9.10
CA PHE A 236 8.70 -17.61 -8.47
C PHE A 236 8.93 -19.00 -9.07
N PHE A 237 8.02 -19.51 -9.91
CA PHE A 237 8.22 -20.76 -10.63
C PHE A 237 9.19 -20.62 -11.81
N ALA A 238 9.63 -21.77 -12.33
CA ALA A 238 10.52 -21.82 -13.49
C ALA A 238 9.89 -21.07 -14.69
N PRO A 239 10.62 -20.23 -15.44
CA PRO A 239 10.04 -19.36 -16.49
C PRO A 239 9.23 -20.10 -17.56
N ASP A 240 9.47 -21.40 -17.73
CA ASP A 240 8.81 -22.25 -18.71
C ASP A 240 7.61 -23.05 -18.16
N TRP A 241 7.30 -22.92 -16.87
CA TRP A 241 6.19 -23.64 -16.23
C TRP A 241 4.86 -23.50 -16.96
N PRO A 242 4.45 -22.33 -17.52
CA PRO A 242 3.16 -22.21 -18.20
C PRO A 242 3.13 -23.03 -19.49
N ARG A 243 4.25 -23.05 -20.24
CA ARG A 243 4.36 -23.82 -21.49
C ARG A 243 4.38 -25.31 -21.22
N ARG A 244 5.09 -25.74 -20.17
CA ARG A 244 5.09 -27.13 -19.70
C ARG A 244 3.68 -27.58 -19.28
N LEU A 245 2.96 -26.74 -18.54
CA LEU A 245 1.59 -27.04 -18.15
C LEU A 245 0.68 -27.16 -19.38
N TRP A 246 0.76 -26.21 -20.30
CA TRP A 246 -0.02 -26.25 -21.54
C TRP A 246 0.27 -27.49 -22.39
N ALA A 247 1.55 -27.86 -22.56
CA ALA A 247 1.96 -29.06 -23.27
C ALA A 247 1.40 -30.33 -22.62
N ARG A 248 1.45 -30.42 -21.28
CA ARG A 248 0.83 -31.53 -20.52
C ARG A 248 -0.69 -31.60 -20.73
N LEU A 249 -1.39 -30.47 -20.63
CA LEU A 249 -2.84 -30.41 -20.84
C LEU A 249 -3.25 -30.80 -22.27
N ARG A 250 -2.40 -30.49 -23.25
CA ARG A 250 -2.58 -30.86 -24.67
C ARG A 250 -2.02 -32.24 -25.01
N GLN A 251 -1.42 -32.94 -24.06
CA GLN A 251 -0.75 -34.24 -24.25
C GLN A 251 0.30 -34.23 -25.39
N VAL A 252 1.02 -33.11 -25.54
CA VAL A 252 2.11 -32.96 -26.52
C VAL A 252 3.47 -32.90 -25.83
N PRO A 253 4.56 -33.38 -26.46
CA PRO A 253 5.91 -33.23 -25.93
C PRO A 253 6.28 -31.76 -25.73
N TYR A 254 6.91 -31.45 -24.59
CA TYR A 254 7.48 -30.12 -24.35
C TYR A 254 8.95 -30.11 -24.72
N THR A 255 9.31 -29.29 -25.70
CA THR A 255 10.72 -29.03 -26.06
C THR A 255 11.15 -27.70 -25.43
N PRO A 256 12.17 -27.70 -24.55
CA PRO A 256 12.75 -26.48 -24.01
C PRO A 256 13.25 -25.56 -25.13
N VAL A 257 12.94 -24.28 -25.02
CA VAL A 257 13.44 -23.26 -25.95
C VAL A 257 14.91 -23.00 -25.62
N ALA A 258 15.80 -23.25 -26.57
CA ALA A 258 17.22 -22.93 -26.42
C ALA A 258 17.40 -21.43 -26.16
N ALA A 259 18.28 -21.09 -25.22
CA ALA A 259 18.67 -19.70 -25.01
C ALA A 259 19.42 -19.20 -26.27
N PRO A 260 19.14 -17.98 -26.75
CA PRO A 260 19.95 -17.39 -27.80
C PRO A 260 21.41 -17.29 -27.32
N PRO A 261 22.41 -17.46 -28.20
CA PRO A 261 23.81 -17.31 -27.83
C PRO A 261 24.04 -15.92 -27.22
N LEU A 262 24.87 -15.87 -26.17
CA LEU A 262 25.26 -14.62 -25.52
C LEU A 262 26.04 -13.79 -26.54
N ALA A 263 25.42 -12.71 -27.02
CA ALA A 263 26.14 -11.73 -27.84
C ALA A 263 27.22 -11.05 -26.98
N PRO A 264 28.44 -10.81 -27.52
CA PRO A 264 29.47 -10.08 -26.81
C PRO A 264 28.94 -8.69 -26.42
N ALA A 265 29.11 -8.36 -25.14
CA ALA A 265 28.65 -7.11 -24.57
C ALA A 265 29.53 -5.95 -25.08
N SER A 266 29.06 -5.18 -26.06
CA SER A 266 29.67 -3.90 -26.36
C SER A 266 29.33 -2.87 -25.27
N PRO A 267 30.23 -1.93 -24.95
CA PRO A 267 29.90 -0.78 -24.12
C PRO A 267 28.81 0.03 -24.81
N ASP A 268 27.60 -0.02 -24.27
CA ASP A 268 26.44 0.71 -24.79
C ASP A 268 25.99 1.72 -23.73
N ARG A 269 26.00 3.00 -24.11
CA ARG A 269 25.51 4.09 -23.25
C ARG A 269 24.08 3.82 -22.75
N ARG A 270 23.22 3.21 -23.57
CA ARG A 270 21.84 2.89 -23.17
C ARG A 270 21.82 1.84 -22.08
N ARG A 271 22.68 0.82 -22.17
CA ARG A 271 22.85 -0.19 -21.12
C ARG A 271 23.36 0.44 -19.82
N THR A 272 24.36 1.32 -19.88
CA THR A 272 24.87 2.01 -18.70
C THR A 272 23.79 2.84 -18.02
N VAL A 273 23.01 3.61 -18.79
CA VAL A 273 21.88 4.39 -18.27
C VAL A 273 20.81 3.47 -17.66
N ALA A 274 20.45 2.37 -18.33
CA ALA A 274 19.47 1.42 -17.81
C ALA A 274 19.92 0.78 -16.48
N LEU A 275 21.21 0.40 -16.37
CA LEU A 275 21.77 -0.13 -15.13
C LEU A 275 21.80 0.92 -14.02
N ALA A 276 22.14 2.18 -14.34
CA ALA A 276 22.10 3.28 -13.38
C ALA A 276 20.67 3.53 -12.86
N LEU A 277 19.67 3.57 -13.74
CA LEU A 277 18.27 3.72 -13.36
C LEU A 277 17.77 2.54 -12.52
N LEU A 278 18.16 1.31 -12.88
CA LEU A 278 17.83 0.11 -12.11
C LEU A 278 18.49 0.15 -10.72
N ALA A 279 19.74 0.58 -10.63
CA ALA A 279 20.44 0.75 -9.37
C ALA A 279 19.74 1.79 -8.49
N VAL A 280 19.43 2.97 -9.03
CA VAL A 280 18.68 4.02 -8.32
C VAL A 280 17.33 3.49 -7.84
N TYR A 281 16.55 2.83 -8.70
CA TYR A 281 15.27 2.23 -8.34
C TYR A 281 15.42 1.24 -7.18
N THR A 282 16.37 0.32 -7.29
CA THR A 282 16.59 -0.73 -6.29
C THR A 282 17.05 -0.13 -4.96
N THR A 283 17.97 0.84 -4.99
CA THR A 283 18.40 1.58 -3.81
C THR A 283 17.23 2.28 -3.14
N ILE A 284 16.35 2.95 -3.88
CA ILE A 284 15.15 3.57 -3.32
C ILE A 284 14.24 2.52 -2.68
N GLN A 285 13.98 1.40 -3.36
CA GLN A 285 13.08 0.36 -2.83
C GLN A 285 13.63 -0.35 -1.58
N ILE A 286 14.96 -0.37 -1.39
CA ILE A 286 15.60 -0.89 -0.17
C ILE A 286 15.62 0.17 0.94
N LEU A 287 16.00 1.42 0.63
CA LEU A 287 16.22 2.44 1.66
C LEU A 287 14.92 3.13 2.10
N ALA A 288 13.97 3.34 1.19
CA ALA A 288 12.74 4.09 1.51
C ALA A 288 11.88 3.43 2.61
N PRO A 289 11.78 2.09 2.69
CA PRO A 289 11.12 1.45 3.83
C PRO A 289 11.82 1.66 5.16
N LEU A 290 13.15 1.78 5.18
CA LEU A 290 13.95 1.98 6.39
C LEU A 290 13.93 3.42 6.91
N ARG A 291 13.41 4.38 6.14
CA ARG A 291 13.40 5.81 6.54
C ARG A 291 12.69 6.09 7.86
N HIS A 292 11.80 5.21 8.31
CA HIS A 292 11.12 5.36 9.60
C HIS A 292 12.11 5.37 10.78
N LEU A 293 13.30 4.79 10.61
CA LEU A 293 14.39 4.82 11.59
C LEU A 293 14.97 6.23 11.81
N LEU A 294 14.73 7.16 10.88
CA LEU A 294 15.16 8.55 11.00
C LEU A 294 14.24 9.38 11.90
N TYR A 295 13.11 8.83 12.34
CA TYR A 295 12.13 9.52 13.17
C TYR A 295 12.15 8.94 14.59
N PRO A 296 12.17 9.80 15.62
CA PRO A 296 12.13 9.32 16.99
C PRO A 296 10.76 8.74 17.36
N GLY A 297 10.76 7.70 18.19
CA GLY A 297 9.55 7.11 18.78
C GLY A 297 8.93 5.99 17.95
N ASN A 298 7.73 5.57 18.35
CA ASN A 298 7.05 4.44 17.72
C ASN A 298 6.35 4.89 16.41
N THR A 299 6.75 4.33 15.27
CA THR A 299 6.15 4.64 13.95
C THR A 299 4.65 4.37 13.88
N SER A 300 4.15 3.34 14.59
CA SER A 300 2.71 3.06 14.68
C SER A 300 1.97 4.12 15.49
N TRP A 301 2.65 4.91 16.32
CA TRP A 301 2.10 6.05 17.04
C TRP A 301 2.15 7.33 16.18
N THR A 302 3.34 7.70 15.73
CA THR A 302 3.61 9.00 15.08
C THR A 302 3.19 9.07 13.61
N GLU A 303 2.97 7.91 12.95
CA GLU A 303 2.82 7.77 11.49
C GLU A 303 4.01 8.23 10.63
N GLN A 304 5.07 8.76 11.25
CA GLN A 304 6.22 9.28 10.53
C GLN A 304 7.04 8.13 9.92
N GLY A 305 7.25 8.18 8.60
CA GLY A 305 7.90 7.10 7.86
C GLY A 305 7.02 5.86 7.65
N HIS A 306 5.73 5.86 8.04
CA HIS A 306 4.87 4.68 7.96
C HIS A 306 4.51 4.24 6.53
N ARG A 307 4.09 5.18 5.68
CA ARG A 307 3.72 4.90 4.27
C ARG A 307 4.93 4.44 3.46
N PHE A 308 4.75 3.83 2.29
CA PHE A 308 5.87 3.44 1.41
C PHE A 308 6.94 2.53 2.07
N ALA A 309 6.61 1.92 3.20
CA ALA A 309 7.54 1.12 3.99
C ALA A 309 7.07 -0.33 4.20
N TRP A 310 6.05 -0.75 3.44
CA TRP A 310 5.46 -2.09 3.51
C TRP A 310 4.97 -2.46 4.92
N ARG A 311 4.74 -1.45 5.75
CA ARG A 311 4.19 -1.58 7.10
C ARG A 311 2.69 -1.79 6.96
N MET A 312 2.24 -3.04 7.02
CA MET A 312 0.84 -3.41 6.94
C MET A 312 0.42 -4.20 8.17
N MET A 313 -0.80 -3.93 8.67
CA MET A 313 -1.39 -4.67 9.79
C MET A 313 -0.43 -4.75 10.97
N LEU A 314 -0.08 -3.62 11.60
CA LEU A 314 0.82 -3.58 12.76
C LEU A 314 0.18 -2.99 14.01
N ARG A 315 -1.01 -2.38 13.86
CA ARG A 315 -1.61 -1.59 14.91
C ARG A 315 -3.12 -1.58 14.85
N ASP A 316 -3.71 -1.49 16.03
CA ASP A 316 -5.06 -1.02 16.29
C ASP A 316 -4.97 0.30 17.06
N LYS A 317 -5.70 1.33 16.60
CA LYS A 317 -5.79 2.62 17.27
C LYS A 317 -7.24 2.95 17.57
N LYS A 318 -7.53 3.24 18.83
CA LYS A 318 -8.81 3.82 19.26
C LYS A 318 -8.58 5.28 19.59
N VAL A 319 -9.31 6.16 18.91
CA VAL A 319 -9.08 7.60 18.96
C VAL A 319 -10.32 8.33 19.43
N HIS A 320 -10.14 9.20 20.41
CA HIS A 320 -11.06 10.28 20.71
C HIS A 320 -10.43 11.58 20.23
N ALA A 321 -11.10 12.26 19.29
CA ALA A 321 -10.58 13.44 18.63
C ALA A 321 -11.55 14.61 18.77
N GLU A 322 -11.04 15.71 19.30
CA GLU A 322 -11.73 16.98 19.39
C GLU A 322 -10.81 18.07 18.83
N LEU A 323 -11.33 18.90 17.92
CA LEU A 323 -10.63 20.09 17.43
C LEU A 323 -11.34 21.32 17.98
N ILE A 324 -10.57 22.25 18.52
CA ILE A 324 -11.07 23.50 19.10
C ILE A 324 -10.57 24.66 18.24
N MET A 325 -11.49 25.47 17.73
CA MET A 325 -11.15 26.72 17.05
C MET A 325 -11.27 27.87 18.04
N ARG A 326 -10.28 28.77 18.06
CA ARG A 326 -10.24 29.94 18.92
C ARG A 326 -10.04 31.20 18.10
N ASP A 327 -10.88 32.21 18.36
CA ASP A 327 -10.66 33.55 17.84
C ASP A 327 -9.61 34.26 18.72
N PRO A 328 -8.44 34.62 18.19
CA PRO A 328 -7.41 35.30 18.97
C PRO A 328 -7.84 36.71 19.41
N ARG A 329 -8.84 37.33 18.76
CA ARG A 329 -9.30 38.69 19.10
C ARG A 329 -10.27 38.72 20.27
N SER A 330 -11.30 37.86 20.21
CA SER A 330 -12.33 37.79 21.27
C SER A 330 -12.00 36.79 22.37
N GLY A 331 -11.06 35.87 22.13
CA GLY A 331 -10.73 34.75 23.02
C GLY A 331 -11.76 33.62 23.01
N VAL A 332 -12.87 33.77 22.27
CA VAL A 332 -13.94 32.77 22.20
C VAL A 332 -13.45 31.51 21.50
N SER A 333 -13.71 30.36 22.12
CA SER A 333 -13.39 29.04 21.58
C SER A 333 -14.63 28.17 21.40
N PHE A 334 -14.66 27.37 20.35
CA PHE A 334 -15.73 26.38 20.12
C PHE A 334 -15.18 25.09 19.53
N ALA A 335 -15.84 23.97 19.84
CA ALA A 335 -15.53 22.68 19.27
C ALA A 335 -15.99 22.59 17.81
N VAL A 336 -15.18 21.95 16.97
CA VAL A 336 -15.48 21.75 15.54
C VAL A 336 -16.28 20.47 15.35
N ASP A 337 -17.42 20.60 14.71
CA ASP A 337 -18.20 19.46 14.21
C ASP A 337 -17.52 18.85 12.97
N LEU A 338 -16.75 17.77 13.19
CA LEU A 338 -16.01 17.08 12.14
C LEU A 338 -16.91 16.45 11.07
N GLU A 339 -18.19 16.18 11.35
CA GLU A 339 -19.12 15.57 10.40
C GLU A 339 -19.47 16.50 9.24
N ARG A 340 -19.33 17.82 9.45
CA ARG A 340 -19.56 18.84 8.41
C ARG A 340 -18.46 18.87 7.34
N TYR A 341 -17.27 18.36 7.68
CA TYR A 341 -16.07 18.49 6.85
C TYR A 341 -15.59 17.16 6.28
N LEU A 342 -15.78 16.06 7.02
CA LEU A 342 -15.20 14.77 6.70
C LEU A 342 -16.26 13.73 6.38
N ALA A 343 -16.03 12.96 5.32
CA ALA A 343 -16.82 11.76 5.05
C ALA A 343 -16.70 10.75 6.22
N PRO A 344 -17.68 9.85 6.43
CA PRO A 344 -17.64 8.88 7.53
C PRO A 344 -16.37 8.00 7.55
N TRP A 345 -15.88 7.57 6.38
CA TRP A 345 -14.65 6.79 6.28
C TRP A 345 -13.41 7.65 6.57
N GLN A 346 -13.41 8.90 6.11
CA GLN A 346 -12.35 9.87 6.33
C GLN A 346 -12.13 10.11 7.82
N ARG A 347 -13.21 10.30 8.60
CA ARG A 347 -13.13 10.47 10.06
C ARG A 347 -12.36 9.34 10.74
N ARG A 348 -12.58 8.09 10.33
CA ARG A 348 -11.89 6.92 10.90
C ARG A 348 -10.41 6.89 10.56
N VAL A 349 -10.00 7.46 9.43
CA VAL A 349 -8.61 7.38 8.95
C VAL A 349 -7.79 8.62 9.33
N ILE A 350 -8.37 9.81 9.22
CA ILE A 350 -7.68 11.09 9.40
C ILE A 350 -7.26 11.31 10.84
N VAL A 351 -8.15 11.03 11.80
CA VAL A 351 -7.88 11.24 13.23
C VAL A 351 -6.75 10.34 13.77
N ASN A 352 -6.35 9.33 13.00
CA ASN A 352 -5.23 8.45 13.32
C ASN A 352 -3.87 8.97 12.85
N ASP A 353 -3.82 9.99 11.98
CA ASP A 353 -2.62 10.46 11.30
C ASP A 353 -2.34 11.95 11.56
N PRO A 354 -1.26 12.27 12.30
CA PRO A 354 -0.87 13.63 12.60
C PRO A 354 -0.78 14.59 11.40
N ASP A 355 -0.26 14.16 10.25
CA ASP A 355 -0.15 15.03 9.07
C ASP A 355 -1.52 15.32 8.44
N MET A 356 -2.44 14.35 8.46
CA MET A 356 -3.80 14.59 7.98
C MET A 356 -4.60 15.49 8.93
N ILE A 357 -4.40 15.35 10.25
CA ILE A 357 -5.00 16.28 11.23
C ILE A 357 -4.49 17.71 10.99
N LEU A 358 -3.19 17.88 10.76
CA LEU A 358 -2.59 19.17 10.41
C LEU A 358 -3.21 19.76 9.13
N GLN A 359 -3.41 18.95 8.09
CA GLN A 359 -4.09 19.39 6.86
C GLN A 359 -5.52 19.86 7.13
N LEU A 360 -6.27 19.16 7.98
CA LEU A 360 -7.63 19.53 8.37
C LEU A 360 -7.63 20.86 9.15
N CYS A 361 -6.75 21.04 10.13
CA CYS A 361 -6.63 22.29 10.88
C CYS A 361 -6.35 23.49 9.96
N ARG A 362 -5.46 23.33 8.98
CA ARG A 362 -5.19 24.36 7.96
C ARG A 362 -6.39 24.65 7.07
N TYR A 363 -7.13 23.62 6.67
CA TYR A 363 -8.36 23.78 5.90
C TYR A 363 -9.40 24.60 6.67
N LEU A 364 -9.63 24.29 7.95
CA LEU A 364 -10.58 25.01 8.81
C LEU A 364 -10.19 26.49 8.98
N LYS A 365 -8.89 26.75 9.17
CA LYS A 365 -8.34 28.11 9.24
C LYS A 365 -8.58 28.89 7.94
N GLU A 366 -8.28 28.26 6.81
CA GLU A 366 -8.47 28.86 5.48
C GLU A 366 -9.95 29.14 5.17
N GLU A 367 -10.85 28.25 5.56
CA GLU A 367 -12.29 28.43 5.37
C GLU A 367 -12.81 29.64 6.15
N LYS A 368 -12.37 29.83 7.41
CA LYS A 368 -12.73 31.03 8.18
C LYS A 368 -12.17 32.31 7.57
N ARG A 369 -10.94 32.26 7.07
CA ARG A 369 -10.35 33.39 6.34
C ARG A 369 -11.16 33.77 5.10
N ARG A 370 -11.63 32.78 4.33
CA ARG A 370 -12.51 33.01 3.16
C ARG A 370 -13.88 33.57 3.52
N GLN A 371 -14.37 33.29 4.73
CA GLN A 371 -15.60 33.87 5.28
C GLN A 371 -15.39 35.29 5.84
N GLY A 372 -14.17 35.85 5.75
CA GLY A 372 -13.84 37.20 6.22
C GLY A 372 -13.53 37.30 7.72
N TYR A 373 -13.38 36.17 8.41
CA TYR A 373 -13.02 36.16 9.82
C TYR A 373 -11.50 36.32 10.03
N ALA A 374 -11.12 36.63 11.28
CA ALA A 374 -9.73 36.73 11.72
C ALA A 374 -8.96 35.40 11.54
N ASP A 375 -7.65 35.44 11.72
CA ASP A 375 -6.79 34.27 11.58
C ASP A 375 -6.98 33.33 12.79
N TYR A 376 -8.00 32.47 12.74
CA TYR A 376 -8.34 31.55 13.83
C TYR A 376 -7.19 30.58 14.14
N GLU A 377 -7.00 30.31 15.43
CA GLU A 377 -6.13 29.27 15.94
C GLU A 377 -6.90 27.94 16.00
N VAL A 378 -6.23 26.82 15.74
CA VAL A 378 -6.86 25.49 15.80
C VAL A 378 -6.01 24.55 16.65
N TYR A 379 -6.59 24.12 17.78
CA TYR A 379 -5.98 23.22 18.75
C TYR A 379 -6.57 21.82 18.62
N ALA A 380 -5.72 20.79 18.76
CA ALA A 380 -6.11 19.41 18.55
C ALA A 380 -5.97 18.57 19.82
N HIS A 381 -7.11 18.14 20.38
CA HIS A 381 -7.19 17.25 21.53
C HIS A 381 -7.41 15.81 21.04
N ILE A 382 -6.30 15.13 20.76
CA ILE A 382 -6.32 13.78 20.16
C ILE A 382 -5.80 12.76 21.16
N ASN A 383 -6.72 12.06 21.83
CA ASN A 383 -6.41 11.03 22.81
C ASN A 383 -6.45 9.64 22.14
N VAL A 384 -5.36 8.88 22.21
CA VAL A 384 -5.19 7.65 21.43
C VAL A 384 -4.77 6.50 22.34
N SER A 385 -5.50 5.40 22.24
CA SER A 385 -5.05 4.07 22.70
C SER A 385 -4.44 3.33 21.51
N LEU A 386 -3.21 2.83 21.69
CA LEU A 386 -2.48 2.05 20.68
C LEU A 386 -2.23 0.64 21.19
N ASN A 387 -2.73 -0.37 20.48
CA ASN A 387 -2.51 -1.79 20.77
C ASN A 387 -2.80 -2.14 22.24
N GLY A 388 -3.98 -1.73 22.73
CA GLY A 388 -4.45 -2.06 24.07
C GLY A 388 -3.91 -1.20 25.21
N ARG A 389 -2.96 -0.30 24.94
CA ARG A 389 -2.45 0.65 25.94
C ARG A 389 -3.55 1.61 26.41
N PRO A 390 -3.52 2.08 27.68
CA PRO A 390 -4.31 3.22 28.12
C PRO A 390 -4.19 4.43 27.19
N PRO A 391 -5.27 5.19 26.96
CA PRO A 391 -5.23 6.38 26.11
C PRO A 391 -4.25 7.44 26.65
N GLN A 392 -3.51 8.08 25.75
CA GLN A 392 -2.75 9.30 26.04
C GLN A 392 -2.84 10.28 24.86
N LEU A 393 -2.52 11.56 25.11
CA LEU A 393 -2.49 12.58 24.07
C LEU A 393 -1.42 12.29 23.02
N MET A 394 -1.82 12.18 21.76
CA MET A 394 -0.92 12.00 20.61
C MET A 394 -0.31 13.33 20.16
N LEU A 395 -1.08 14.41 20.23
CA LEU A 395 -0.66 15.76 19.83
C LEU A 395 -0.58 16.68 21.04
N ASP A 396 0.28 17.69 20.98
CA ASP A 396 0.32 18.76 21.99
C ASP A 396 -0.92 19.65 21.86
N PRO A 397 -1.83 19.65 22.86
CA PRO A 397 -3.07 20.43 22.78
C PRO A 397 -2.85 21.94 22.94
N SER A 398 -1.65 22.39 23.33
CA SER A 398 -1.32 23.81 23.51
C SER A 398 -0.80 24.48 22.24
N VAL A 399 -0.55 23.70 21.18
CA VAL A 399 0.00 24.20 19.92
C VAL A 399 -1.12 24.55 18.95
N ASP A 400 -1.10 25.77 18.40
CA ASP A 400 -1.90 26.09 17.22
C ASP A 400 -1.37 25.29 16.03
N LEU A 401 -2.06 24.19 15.73
CA LEU A 401 -1.66 23.23 14.73
C LEU A 401 -1.79 23.82 13.34
N ALA A 402 -2.78 24.69 13.09
CA ALA A 402 -3.00 25.27 11.77
C ALA A 402 -1.84 26.16 11.31
N SER A 403 -1.05 26.71 12.25
CA SER A 403 0.14 27.53 11.97
C SER A 403 1.43 26.72 11.80
N GLN A 404 1.43 25.42 12.07
CA GLN A 404 2.62 24.57 11.93
C GLN A 404 2.93 24.27 10.47
N SER A 405 4.21 24.22 10.08
CA SER A 405 4.66 23.84 8.74
C SER A 405 4.59 22.33 8.50
N ARG A 406 4.10 21.90 7.33
CA ARG A 406 4.30 20.52 6.86
C ARG A 406 5.74 20.36 6.39
N THR A 407 6.43 19.33 6.88
CA THR A 407 7.80 18.99 6.47
C THR A 407 8.01 17.47 6.52
N LEU A 408 9.16 17.01 6.02
CA LEU A 408 9.61 15.62 6.21
C LEU A 408 10.46 15.44 7.47
N LEU A 409 10.63 16.48 8.29
CA LEU A 409 11.40 16.40 9.54
C LEU A 409 10.52 15.87 10.69
N PRO A 410 11.12 15.38 11.79
CA PRO A 410 10.39 15.08 13.01
C PRO A 410 9.53 16.27 13.46
N ALA A 411 8.25 16.03 13.74
CA ALA A 411 7.32 17.08 14.11
C ALA A 411 7.30 17.24 15.64
N PRO A 412 7.66 18.42 16.18
CA PRO A 412 7.84 18.59 17.63
C PRO A 412 6.52 18.54 18.42
N TRP A 413 5.40 18.81 17.76
CA TRP A 413 4.05 18.80 18.34
C TRP A 413 3.42 17.39 18.41
N ILE A 414 4.11 16.35 17.92
CA ILE A 414 3.70 14.95 18.12
C ILE A 414 4.33 14.47 19.43
N LYS A 415 3.49 14.16 20.42
CA LYS A 415 3.94 13.66 21.72
C LYS A 415 4.46 12.23 21.59
N ARG A 416 5.48 11.89 22.38
CA ARG A 416 6.02 10.52 22.44
C ARG A 416 5.02 9.59 23.13
N LEU A 417 4.92 8.36 22.63
CA LEU A 417 4.23 7.28 23.33
C LEU A 417 5.03 6.91 24.58
N THR A 418 4.55 7.28 25.77
CA THR A 418 5.23 6.97 27.05
C THR A 418 4.58 5.82 27.81
N VAL A 419 3.26 5.63 27.64
CA VAL A 419 2.53 4.51 28.25
C VAL A 419 3.10 3.16 27.74
N PRO A 420 3.56 2.29 28.65
CA PRO A 420 4.10 0.98 28.28
C PRO A 420 2.99 0.06 27.76
N LEU A 421 3.38 -1.06 27.13
CA LEU A 421 2.43 -2.14 26.84
C LEU A 421 1.82 -2.66 28.15
N PRO A 422 0.55 -3.08 28.14
CA PRO A 422 -0.03 -3.76 29.29
C PRO A 422 0.84 -4.96 29.66
N ALA A 423 1.24 -5.06 30.93
CA ALA A 423 1.86 -6.28 31.44
C ALA A 423 0.82 -7.41 31.37
N ARG A 424 1.20 -8.54 30.80
CA ARG A 424 0.35 -9.73 30.70
C ARG A 424 1.17 -10.96 31.01
#